data_AF-A0A3M3Z0B9-F1
#
_entry.id   AF-A0A3M3Z0B9-F1
#
_cell.length_a   1.000
_cell.length_b   1.000
_cell.length_c   1.000
_cell.angle_alpha   90.00
_cell.angle_beta   90.00
_cell.angle_gamma   90.00
#
_symmetry.space_group_name_H-M   'P 1'
#
loop_
_entity.id
_entity.type
_entity.pdbx_description
1 polymer ?
#
loop_
_entity_poly.entity_id
_entity_poly.type
_entity_poly.pdbx_seq_one_letter_code
_entity_poly.pdbx_strand_id
1 'polypeptide(L)'
;MHRFQGRFAAAVTSESSHALQAEACHHPPFHTPLESLISAFCKNVPQAARILANTAGHTLMRAFPSPESDQGRPMKKILTAYIGTLLAFLILDGLWLGVLMGPTYREWLGPLMLATPVLGPAIAFYLLYGAGVVVFGVMPAVREQRLSRATLFSGLLGLVAYGTYDLTNWATLQGWPAQLALVDLAWGTVVSALAGTAGYLAVRRFGG
;
A
#
# COMPACT_ATOMS: atom_id res chain seq x y z
N MET A 1 29.62 -15.11 -21.72
CA MET A 1 28.62 -15.90 -20.96
C MET A 1 27.27 -15.17 -20.91
N HIS A 2 26.64 -14.92 -22.07
CA HIS A 2 25.48 -14.01 -22.19
C HIS A 2 24.22 -14.68 -22.80
N ARG A 3 24.10 -16.01 -22.70
CA ARG A 3 23.06 -16.78 -23.42
C ARG A 3 22.21 -17.72 -22.55
N PHE A 4 22.22 -17.56 -21.22
CA PHE A 4 21.50 -18.45 -20.30
C PHE A 4 20.34 -17.82 -19.50
N GLN A 5 20.21 -16.49 -19.44
CA GLN A 5 19.12 -15.85 -18.66
C GLN A 5 17.78 -15.74 -19.42
N GLY A 6 17.77 -15.83 -20.75
CA GLY A 6 16.53 -15.73 -21.55
C GLY A 6 15.63 -16.96 -21.53
N ARG A 7 16.13 -18.15 -21.15
CA ARG A 7 15.34 -19.39 -21.17
C ARG A 7 14.63 -19.72 -19.85
N PHE A 8 15.01 -19.10 -18.74
CA PHE A 8 14.37 -19.35 -17.45
C PHE A 8 13.06 -18.56 -17.28
N ALA A 9 12.98 -17.35 -17.86
CA ALA A 9 11.77 -16.52 -17.80
C ALA A 9 10.63 -17.04 -18.72
N ALA A 10 10.96 -17.77 -19.79
CA ALA A 10 9.95 -18.36 -20.68
C ALA A 10 9.35 -19.67 -20.15
N ALA A 11 10.06 -20.37 -19.26
CA ALA A 11 9.60 -21.65 -18.71
C ALA A 11 8.49 -21.47 -17.66
N VAL A 12 8.53 -20.40 -16.86
CA VAL A 12 7.57 -20.17 -15.77
C VAL A 12 6.19 -19.69 -16.28
N THR A 13 6.10 -19.17 -17.51
CA THR A 13 4.82 -18.68 -18.07
C THR A 13 4.09 -19.67 -18.97
N SER A 14 4.75 -20.75 -19.41
CA SER A 14 4.19 -21.69 -20.40
C SER A 14 3.53 -22.92 -19.76
N GLU A 15 4.09 -23.46 -18.66
CA GLU A 15 3.61 -24.74 -18.11
C GLU A 15 2.36 -24.62 -17.22
N SER A 16 2.10 -23.46 -16.61
CA SER A 16 0.95 -23.28 -15.71
C SER A 16 -0.37 -22.97 -16.43
N SER A 17 -0.34 -22.65 -17.73
CA SER A 17 -1.56 -22.29 -18.48
C SER A 17 -2.35 -23.50 -18.98
N HIS A 18 -1.66 -24.60 -19.33
CA HIS A 18 -2.34 -25.76 -19.91
C HIS A 18 -2.97 -26.70 -18.88
N ALA A 19 -2.46 -26.76 -17.65
CA ALA A 19 -2.95 -27.67 -16.62
C ALA A 19 -4.24 -27.19 -15.92
N LEU A 20 -4.50 -25.88 -15.87
CA LEU A 20 -5.66 -25.31 -15.17
C LEU A 20 -6.92 -25.17 -16.04
N GLN A 21 -6.81 -25.29 -17.37
CA GLN A 21 -7.95 -25.14 -18.29
C GLN A 21 -8.74 -26.43 -18.53
N ALA A 22 -8.20 -27.60 -18.18
CA ALA A 22 -8.82 -28.87 -18.53
C ALA A 22 -9.91 -29.34 -17.54
N GLU A 23 -9.97 -28.81 -16.32
CA GLU A 23 -10.76 -29.45 -15.24
C GLU A 23 -12.07 -28.75 -14.83
N ALA A 24 -12.43 -27.62 -15.46
CA ALA A 24 -13.58 -26.81 -15.01
C ALA A 24 -14.81 -26.82 -15.94
N CYS A 25 -14.84 -27.62 -17.02
CA CYS A 25 -15.92 -27.61 -18.01
C CYS A 25 -16.76 -28.90 -17.98
N HIS A 26 -17.39 -29.23 -16.86
CA HIS A 26 -18.50 -30.19 -16.84
C HIS A 26 -19.50 -29.85 -15.74
N HIS A 27 -20.53 -29.04 -16.04
CA HIS A 27 -21.87 -29.10 -15.44
C HIS A 27 -22.89 -28.24 -16.26
N PRO A 28 -24.19 -28.63 -16.31
CA PRO A 28 -25.17 -28.19 -17.33
C PRO A 28 -25.86 -26.84 -17.00
N PRO A 29 -26.66 -26.26 -17.92
CA PRO A 29 -26.85 -24.82 -18.01
C PRO A 29 -28.07 -24.32 -17.21
N PHE A 30 -27.84 -23.35 -16.32
CA PHE A 30 -28.86 -22.41 -15.85
C PHE A 30 -28.25 -21.00 -15.87
N HIS A 31 -28.43 -20.29 -16.98
CA HIS A 31 -27.87 -18.95 -17.17
C HIS A 31 -28.65 -17.92 -16.35
N THR A 32 -28.10 -17.48 -15.22
CA THR A 32 -28.54 -16.27 -14.54
C THR A 32 -27.69 -15.06 -15.00
N PRO A 33 -28.22 -13.83 -15.01
CA PRO A 33 -27.47 -12.61 -15.35
C PRO A 33 -26.27 -12.33 -14.42
N LEU A 34 -26.22 -12.96 -13.24
CA LEU A 34 -25.13 -12.82 -12.28
C LEU A 34 -23.87 -13.58 -12.72
N GLU A 35 -24.04 -14.77 -13.33
CA GLU A 35 -22.93 -15.57 -13.85
C GLU A 35 -22.24 -14.90 -15.05
N SER A 36 -23.01 -14.18 -15.88
CA SER A 36 -22.42 -13.43 -17.00
C SER A 36 -21.61 -12.23 -16.53
N LEU A 37 -22.03 -11.56 -15.45
CA LEU A 37 -21.28 -10.47 -14.81
C LEU A 37 -20.02 -10.98 -14.11
N ILE A 38 -20.10 -12.10 -13.38
CA ILE A 38 -18.93 -12.74 -12.75
C ILE A 38 -17.96 -13.23 -13.83
N SER A 39 -18.46 -13.84 -14.92
CA SER A 39 -17.64 -14.26 -16.06
C SER A 39 -16.97 -13.07 -16.76
N ALA A 40 -17.69 -11.97 -16.97
CA ALA A 40 -17.14 -10.75 -17.56
C ALA A 40 -16.10 -10.09 -16.64
N PHE A 41 -16.33 -10.08 -15.33
CA PHE A 41 -15.37 -9.58 -14.34
C PHE A 41 -14.12 -10.47 -14.30
N CYS A 42 -14.27 -11.80 -14.21
CA CYS A 42 -13.17 -12.77 -14.24
C CYS A 42 -12.36 -12.75 -15.54
N LYS A 43 -12.99 -12.45 -16.69
CA LYS A 43 -12.27 -12.30 -17.97
C LYS A 43 -11.51 -10.99 -18.07
N ASN A 44 -12.00 -9.92 -17.44
CA ASN A 44 -11.38 -8.59 -17.50
C ASN A 44 -10.35 -8.34 -16.38
N VAL A 45 -10.42 -9.04 -15.24
CA VAL A 45 -9.44 -8.93 -14.15
C VAL A 45 -8.00 -9.25 -14.60
N PRO A 46 -7.72 -10.32 -15.37
CA PRO A 46 -6.38 -10.56 -15.91
C PRO A 46 -5.91 -9.46 -16.85
N GLN A 47 -6.82 -8.84 -17.60
CA GLN A 47 -6.50 -7.78 -18.56
C GLN A 47 -6.24 -6.44 -17.87
N ALA A 48 -7.06 -6.09 -16.87
CA ALA A 48 -6.83 -4.95 -15.98
C ALA A 48 -5.55 -5.13 -15.15
N ALA A 49 -5.30 -6.34 -14.62
CA ALA A 49 -4.06 -6.67 -13.92
C ALA A 49 -2.84 -6.60 -14.85
N ARG A 50 -2.95 -6.99 -16.12
CA ARG A 50 -1.89 -6.82 -17.12
C ARG A 50 -1.65 -5.37 -17.51
N ILE A 51 -2.70 -4.57 -17.66
CA ILE A 51 -2.57 -3.12 -17.93
C ILE A 51 -1.95 -2.44 -16.72
N LEU A 52 -2.43 -2.72 -15.50
CA LEU A 52 -1.85 -2.23 -14.25
C LEU A 52 -0.40 -2.71 -14.07
N ALA A 53 -0.07 -3.97 -14.39
CA ALA A 53 1.29 -4.49 -14.31
C ALA A 53 2.22 -3.92 -15.39
N ASN A 54 1.72 -3.62 -16.59
CA ASN A 54 2.51 -3.00 -17.66
C ASN A 54 2.69 -1.49 -17.43
N THR A 55 1.68 -0.80 -16.90
CA THR A 55 1.75 0.62 -16.53
C THR A 55 2.54 0.83 -15.24
N ALA A 56 2.38 -0.06 -14.25
CA ALA A 56 3.26 -0.13 -13.09
C ALA A 56 4.66 -0.55 -13.53
N GLY A 57 4.83 -1.49 -14.46
CA GLY A 57 6.12 -1.89 -15.00
C GLY A 57 6.85 -0.74 -15.69
N HIS A 58 6.17 0.05 -16.52
CA HIS A 58 6.76 1.24 -17.16
C HIS A 58 7.01 2.38 -16.18
N THR A 59 6.12 2.60 -15.21
CA THR A 59 6.29 3.63 -14.18
C THR A 59 7.36 3.23 -13.17
N LEU A 60 7.48 1.95 -12.82
CA LEU A 60 8.54 1.39 -11.99
C LEU A 60 9.88 1.41 -12.75
N MET A 61 9.94 0.98 -14.02
CA MET A 61 11.18 1.08 -14.82
C MET A 61 11.63 2.52 -15.08
N ARG A 62 10.72 3.51 -15.09
CA ARG A 62 11.09 4.94 -15.13
C ARG A 62 11.36 5.55 -13.75
N ALA A 63 10.73 5.02 -12.69
CA ALA A 63 10.99 5.42 -11.31
C ALA A 63 12.28 4.78 -10.75
N PHE A 64 12.77 3.71 -11.36
CA PHE A 64 14.05 3.06 -11.13
C PHE A 64 14.96 3.32 -12.34
N PRO A 65 15.71 4.44 -12.37
CA PRO A 65 16.75 4.63 -13.37
C PRO A 65 17.71 3.45 -13.32
N SER A 66 18.17 3.00 -14.49
CA SER A 66 19.20 1.98 -14.68
C SER A 66 20.35 2.19 -13.68
N PRO A 67 21.00 1.12 -13.19
CA PRO A 67 22.15 1.24 -12.30
C PRO A 67 23.33 1.84 -13.08
N GLU A 68 23.34 3.16 -13.20
CA GLU A 68 24.52 3.95 -13.49
C GLU A 68 25.43 3.88 -12.26
N SER A 69 26.72 3.75 -12.52
CA SER A 69 27.78 3.29 -11.64
C SER A 69 28.15 4.23 -10.46
N ASP A 70 27.17 4.70 -9.68
CA ASP A 70 27.35 5.39 -8.39
C ASP A 70 26.75 4.56 -7.23
N GLN A 71 27.27 3.34 -7.08
CA GLN A 71 26.62 2.23 -6.38
C GLN A 71 26.59 2.32 -4.83
N GLY A 72 26.88 3.49 -4.23
CA GLY A 72 26.96 3.67 -2.77
C GLY A 72 25.98 4.66 -2.13
N ARG A 73 25.34 5.54 -2.90
CA ARG A 73 24.53 6.68 -2.41
C ARG A 73 22.99 6.53 -2.51
N PRO A 74 22.40 5.89 -3.54
CA PRO A 74 20.94 5.87 -3.69
C PRO A 74 20.24 4.94 -2.68
N MET A 75 20.85 3.80 -2.34
CA MET A 75 20.28 2.85 -1.37
C MET A 75 20.21 3.44 0.04
N LYS A 76 21.23 4.22 0.43
CA LYS A 76 21.26 4.92 1.72
C LYS A 76 20.10 5.91 1.87
N LYS A 77 19.80 6.67 0.82
CA LYS A 77 18.66 7.62 0.80
C LYS A 77 17.33 6.90 1.02
N ILE A 78 17.10 5.78 0.32
CA ILE A 78 15.86 5.00 0.45
C ILE A 78 15.75 4.42 1.86
N LEU A 79 16.83 3.86 2.40
CA LEU A 79 16.84 3.29 3.75
C LEU A 79 16.59 4.36 4.82
N THR A 80 17.26 5.51 4.73
CA THR A 80 17.05 6.64 5.63
C THR A 80 15.63 7.19 5.54
N ALA A 81 15.07 7.29 4.33
CA ALA A 81 13.67 7.68 4.12
C ALA A 81 12.73 6.71 4.84
N TYR A 82 12.94 5.41 4.63
CA TYR A 82 12.10 4.37 5.17
C TYR A 82 12.14 4.31 6.68
N ILE A 83 13.33 4.29 7.28
CA ILE A 83 13.48 4.28 8.74
C ILE A 83 12.91 5.57 9.34
N GLY A 84 13.21 6.74 8.75
CA GLY A 84 12.71 8.03 9.24
C GLY A 84 11.19 8.13 9.20
N THR A 85 10.57 7.71 8.10
CA THR A 85 9.11 7.67 7.96
C THR A 85 8.48 6.65 8.90
N LEU A 86 9.00 5.43 8.95
CA LEU A 86 8.42 4.35 9.75
C LEU A 86 8.49 4.67 11.24
N LEU A 87 9.62 5.17 11.73
CA LEU A 87 9.75 5.57 13.14
C LEU A 87 8.82 6.73 13.49
N ALA A 88 8.74 7.76 12.64
CA ALA A 88 7.83 8.87 12.88
C ALA A 88 6.37 8.41 12.91
N PHE A 89 5.98 7.56 11.98
CA PHE A 89 4.63 7.00 11.92
C PHE A 89 4.32 6.15 13.17
N LEU A 90 5.20 5.21 13.54
CA LEU A 90 5.02 4.35 14.72
C LEU A 90 4.93 5.14 16.03
N ILE A 91 5.76 6.18 16.20
CA ILE A 91 5.73 7.02 17.41
C ILE A 91 4.43 7.79 17.50
N LEU A 92 4.04 8.45 16.40
CA LEU A 92 2.81 9.26 16.37
C LEU A 92 1.57 8.38 16.54
N ASP A 93 1.50 7.27 15.82
CA ASP A 93 0.37 6.35 15.87
C ASP A 93 0.28 5.60 17.21
N GLY A 94 1.43 5.21 17.76
CA GLY A 94 1.50 4.64 19.12
C GLY A 94 1.08 5.62 20.20
N LEU A 95 1.41 6.92 20.06
CA LEU A 95 0.92 7.96 20.97
C LEU A 95 -0.60 8.13 20.84
N TRP A 96 -1.11 8.14 19.60
CA TRP A 96 -2.54 8.26 19.32
C TRP A 96 -3.34 7.12 19.95
N LEU A 97 -2.98 5.87 19.64
CA LEU A 97 -3.68 4.69 20.14
C LEU A 97 -3.45 4.46 21.63
N GLY A 98 -2.27 4.77 22.15
CA GLY A 98 -1.91 4.53 23.55
C GLY A 98 -2.45 5.57 24.53
N VAL A 99 -2.40 6.85 24.15
CA VAL A 99 -2.63 7.97 25.08
C VAL A 99 -3.89 8.76 24.75
N LEU A 100 -4.14 9.07 23.47
CA LEU A 100 -5.25 9.96 23.11
C LEU A 100 -6.58 9.22 22.94
N MET A 101 -6.59 8.15 22.14
CA MET A 101 -7.83 7.54 21.67
C MET A 101 -8.03 6.10 22.13
N GLY A 102 -7.07 5.49 22.82
CA GLY A 102 -7.18 4.09 23.29
C GLY A 102 -8.48 3.77 24.04
N PRO A 103 -8.89 4.56 25.06
CA PRO A 103 -10.17 4.37 25.75
C PRO A 103 -11.37 4.61 24.83
N THR A 104 -11.32 5.66 24.01
CA THR A 104 -12.38 6.05 23.07
C THR A 104 -12.65 4.98 22.03
N TYR A 105 -11.61 4.36 21.45
CA TYR A 105 -11.76 3.25 20.51
C TYR A 105 -12.46 2.06 21.17
N ARG A 106 -12.11 1.71 22.42
CA ARG A 106 -12.77 0.60 23.14
C ARG A 106 -14.24 0.89 23.42
N GLU A 107 -14.57 2.13 23.78
CA GLU A 107 -15.95 2.55 24.03
C GLU A 107 -16.78 2.55 22.75
N TRP A 108 -16.23 3.09 21.66
CA TRP A 108 -16.96 3.26 20.41
C TRP A 108 -17.07 1.98 19.57
N LEU A 109 -16.01 1.16 19.53
CA LEU A 109 -16.03 -0.11 18.79
C LEU A 109 -16.66 -1.24 19.61
N GLY A 110 -16.54 -1.22 20.93
CA GLY A 110 -17.13 -2.19 21.86
C GLY A 110 -16.99 -3.64 21.36
N PRO A 111 -18.09 -4.29 20.93
CA PRO A 111 -18.09 -5.68 20.48
C PRO A 111 -17.36 -5.94 19.15
N LEU A 112 -17.08 -4.90 18.34
CA LEU A 112 -16.30 -5.04 17.11
C LEU A 112 -14.80 -5.22 17.36
N MET A 113 -14.34 -4.90 18.57
CA MET A 113 -12.92 -4.95 18.91
C MET A 113 -12.51 -6.35 19.38
N LEU A 114 -11.49 -6.92 18.75
CA LEU A 114 -10.89 -8.18 19.18
C LEU A 114 -10.27 -8.04 20.59
N ALA A 115 -10.45 -9.06 21.43
CA ALA A 115 -9.85 -9.11 22.76
C ALA A 115 -8.31 -9.10 22.72
N THR A 116 -7.73 -9.74 21.70
CA THR A 116 -6.30 -9.76 21.43
C THR A 116 -6.03 -9.37 19.98
N PRO A 117 -5.30 -8.26 19.74
CA PRO A 117 -4.91 -7.86 18.39
C PRO A 117 -4.09 -8.94 17.70
N VAL A 118 -4.36 -9.18 16.42
CA VAL A 118 -3.54 -10.09 15.61
C VAL A 118 -2.30 -9.35 15.12
N LEU A 119 -1.13 -9.68 15.67
CA LEU A 119 0.12 -8.94 15.40
C LEU A 119 0.61 -9.05 13.96
N GLY A 120 0.37 -10.20 13.30
CA GLY A 120 0.86 -10.44 11.93
C GLY A 120 0.38 -9.39 10.91
N PRO A 121 -0.94 -9.22 10.72
CA PRO A 121 -1.50 -8.19 9.84
C PRO A 121 -1.11 -6.77 10.25
N ALA A 122 -1.03 -6.49 11.55
CA ALA A 122 -0.63 -5.17 12.05
C ALA A 122 0.80 -4.82 11.63
N ILE A 123 1.76 -5.72 11.85
CA ILE A 123 3.16 -5.52 11.43
C ILE A 123 3.25 -5.36 9.91
N ALA A 124 2.55 -6.22 9.15
CA ALA A 124 2.53 -6.12 7.70
C ALA A 124 2.01 -4.76 7.22
N PHE A 125 0.94 -4.26 7.83
CA PHE A 125 0.40 -2.92 7.55
C PHE A 125 1.44 -1.84 7.78
N TYR A 126 2.09 -1.77 8.95
CA TYR A 126 3.07 -0.72 9.23
C TYR A 126 4.22 -0.72 8.22
N LEU A 127 4.74 -1.90 7.88
CA LEU A 127 5.84 -2.04 6.93
C LEU A 127 5.44 -1.64 5.51
N LEU A 128 4.27 -2.09 5.05
CA LEU A 128 3.74 -1.80 3.71
C LEU A 128 3.32 -0.34 3.58
N TYR A 129 2.61 0.19 4.57
CA TYR A 129 2.14 1.56 4.57
C TYR A 129 3.30 2.54 4.59
N GLY A 130 4.30 2.31 5.46
CA GLY A 130 5.54 3.08 5.47
C GLY A 130 6.26 3.05 4.11
N ALA A 131 6.29 1.89 3.44
CA ALA A 131 6.87 1.78 2.09
C ALA A 131 6.08 2.60 1.07
N GLY A 132 4.74 2.57 1.13
CA GLY A 132 3.87 3.40 0.30
C GLY A 132 4.14 4.89 0.47
N VAL A 133 4.22 5.37 1.72
CA VAL A 133 4.54 6.77 2.02
C VAL A 133 5.89 7.18 1.42
N VAL A 134 6.90 6.31 1.51
CA VAL A 134 8.22 6.58 0.93
C VAL A 134 8.18 6.63 -0.60
N VAL A 135 7.53 5.66 -1.23
CA VAL A 135 7.49 5.54 -2.69
C VAL A 135 6.69 6.67 -3.34
N PHE A 136 5.53 7.02 -2.77
CA PHE A 136 4.62 8.00 -3.36
C PHE A 136 4.86 9.43 -2.86
N GLY A 137 5.27 9.59 -1.61
CA GLY A 137 5.50 10.90 -0.99
C GLY A 137 6.97 11.30 -0.97
N VAL A 138 7.79 10.54 -0.25
CA VAL A 138 9.15 10.97 0.12
C VAL A 138 10.13 10.95 -1.04
N MET A 139 10.23 9.86 -1.79
CA MET A 139 11.22 9.72 -2.86
C MET A 139 11.02 10.71 -4.03
N PRO A 140 9.79 10.92 -4.53
CA PRO A 140 9.54 11.98 -5.51
C PRO A 140 9.90 13.37 -4.96
N ALA A 141 9.59 13.63 -3.68
CA ALA A 141 9.91 14.90 -3.03
C ALA A 141 11.43 15.13 -2.89
N VAL A 142 12.19 14.09 -2.54
CA VAL A 142 13.67 14.13 -2.46
C VAL A 142 14.27 14.41 -3.84
N ARG A 143 13.74 13.79 -4.90
CA ARG A 143 14.19 14.04 -6.29
C ARG A 143 13.94 15.48 -6.73
N GLU A 144 12.77 16.01 -6.39
CA GLU A 144 12.37 17.38 -6.74
C GLU A 144 12.92 18.44 -5.77
N GLN A 145 13.50 18.03 -4.63
CA GLN A 145 13.92 18.91 -3.54
C GLN A 145 12.78 19.78 -2.98
N ARG A 146 11.57 19.22 -2.89
CA ARG A 146 10.35 19.94 -2.47
C ARG A 146 9.69 19.29 -1.27
N LEU A 147 9.86 19.89 -0.08
CA LEU A 147 9.24 19.44 1.16
C LEU A 147 7.71 19.36 1.04
N SER A 148 7.08 20.37 0.42
CA SER A 148 5.62 20.43 0.25
C SER A 148 5.07 19.22 -0.49
N ARG A 149 5.84 18.64 -1.42
CA ARG A 149 5.47 17.41 -2.11
C ARG A 149 5.44 16.22 -1.14
N ALA A 150 6.44 16.09 -0.26
CA ALA A 150 6.48 15.01 0.73
C ALA A 150 5.26 15.09 1.64
N THR A 151 4.95 16.28 2.16
CA THR A 151 3.82 16.51 3.05
C THR A 151 2.49 16.24 2.37
N LEU A 152 2.25 16.83 1.19
CA LEU A 152 0.96 16.76 0.50
C LEU A 152 0.65 15.35 0.00
N PHE A 153 1.58 14.69 -0.69
CA PHE A 153 1.32 13.37 -1.26
C PHE A 153 1.27 12.28 -0.20
N SER A 154 2.03 12.42 0.90
CA SER A 154 1.92 11.47 2.02
C SER A 154 0.61 11.68 2.78
N GLY A 155 0.17 12.93 2.97
CA GLY A 155 -1.13 13.23 3.56
C GLY A 155 -2.28 12.72 2.69
N LEU A 156 -2.22 12.93 1.37
CA LEU A 156 -3.21 12.42 0.42
C LEU A 156 -3.26 10.89 0.43
N LEU A 157 -2.11 10.21 0.50
CA LEU A 157 -2.06 8.77 0.65
C LEU A 157 -2.75 8.31 1.95
N GLY A 158 -2.54 9.04 3.05
CA GLY A 158 -3.23 8.79 4.33
C GLY A 158 -4.72 8.99 4.25
N LEU A 159 -5.17 10.08 3.64
CA LEU A 159 -6.58 10.35 3.38
C LEU A 159 -7.24 9.19 2.61
N VAL A 160 -6.58 8.70 1.57
CA VAL A 160 -7.10 7.58 0.76
C VAL A 160 -7.08 6.28 1.54
N ALA A 161 -6.00 5.96 2.25
CA ALA A 161 -5.86 4.71 2.99
C ALA A 161 -6.88 4.62 4.14
N TYR A 162 -6.90 5.61 5.02
CA TYR A 162 -7.82 5.67 6.15
C TYR A 162 -9.26 5.86 5.66
N GLY A 163 -9.48 6.75 4.69
CA GLY A 163 -10.80 6.91 4.09
C GLY A 163 -11.33 5.63 3.45
N THR A 164 -10.50 4.83 2.78
CA THR A 164 -10.93 3.54 2.23
C THR A 164 -11.32 2.58 3.35
N TYR A 165 -10.56 2.52 4.46
CA TYR A 165 -10.88 1.67 5.59
C TYR A 165 -12.18 2.13 6.30
N ASP A 166 -12.22 3.37 6.76
CA ASP A 166 -13.31 3.92 7.55
C ASP A 166 -14.62 4.08 6.77
N LEU A 167 -14.57 4.60 5.54
CA LEU A 167 -15.79 4.79 4.75
C LEU A 167 -16.37 3.46 4.29
N THR A 168 -15.52 2.47 3.96
CA THR A 168 -16.02 1.13 3.60
C THR A 168 -16.62 0.44 4.82
N ASN A 169 -15.97 0.52 5.99
CA ASN A 169 -16.52 -0.05 7.21
C ASN A 169 -17.83 0.64 7.61
N TRP A 170 -17.91 1.96 7.49
CA TRP A 170 -19.14 2.69 7.75
C TRP A 170 -20.27 2.31 6.79
N ALA A 171 -19.95 2.01 5.53
CA ALA A 171 -20.93 1.58 4.55
C ALA A 171 -21.38 0.11 4.72
N THR A 172 -20.55 -0.75 5.31
CA THR A 172 -20.76 -2.22 5.29
C THR A 172 -21.08 -2.82 6.66
N LEU A 173 -20.63 -2.22 7.76
CA LEU A 173 -20.81 -2.74 9.11
C LEU A 173 -21.92 -1.99 9.84
N GLN A 174 -22.80 -2.75 10.50
CA GLN A 174 -23.79 -2.16 11.41
C GLN A 174 -23.11 -1.71 12.71
N GLY A 175 -23.38 -0.48 13.13
CA GLY A 175 -22.83 0.07 14.37
C GLY A 175 -21.46 0.71 14.24
N TRP A 176 -20.92 0.92 13.03
CA TRP A 176 -19.68 1.68 12.85
C TRP A 176 -19.91 3.17 13.20
N PRO A 177 -19.16 3.74 14.17
CA PRO A 177 -19.34 5.13 14.58
C PRO A 177 -18.86 6.10 13.51
N ALA A 178 -19.75 6.97 13.02
CA ALA A 178 -19.40 7.99 12.03
C ALA A 178 -18.33 8.97 12.54
N GLN A 179 -18.38 9.30 13.83
CA GLN A 179 -17.40 10.16 14.50
C GLN A 179 -16.01 9.52 14.50
N LEU A 180 -15.95 8.20 14.68
CA LEU A 180 -14.68 7.47 14.58
C LEU A 180 -14.10 7.59 13.18
N ALA A 181 -14.90 7.31 12.16
CA ALA A 181 -14.48 7.40 10.78
C ALA A 181 -13.92 8.79 10.42
N LEU A 182 -14.59 9.87 10.84
CA LEU A 182 -14.13 11.23 10.54
C LEU A 182 -12.84 11.60 11.27
N VAL A 183 -12.73 11.22 12.54
CA VAL A 183 -11.54 11.49 13.35
C VAL A 183 -10.35 10.70 12.83
N ASP A 184 -10.54 9.43 12.48
CA ASP A 184 -9.47 8.55 12.00
C ASP A 184 -9.02 8.95 10.58
N LEU A 185 -9.93 9.40 9.72
CA LEU A 185 -9.60 9.98 8.42
C LEU A 185 -8.78 11.27 8.55
N ALA A 186 -9.16 12.16 9.47
CA ALA A 186 -8.40 13.39 9.74
C ALA A 186 -7.01 13.07 10.31
N TRP A 187 -6.95 12.17 11.30
CA TRP A 187 -5.70 11.74 11.90
C TRP A 187 -4.78 11.05 10.89
N GLY A 188 -5.30 10.09 10.12
CA GLY A 188 -4.60 9.37 9.06
C GLY A 188 -3.95 10.30 8.04
N THR A 189 -4.64 11.37 7.66
CA THR A 189 -4.10 12.43 6.80
C THR A 189 -2.93 13.16 7.47
N VAL A 190 -3.12 13.61 8.71
CA VAL A 190 -2.11 14.39 9.47
C VAL A 190 -0.88 13.55 9.78
N VAL A 191 -1.05 12.36 10.35
CA VAL A 191 0.05 11.48 10.73
C VAL A 191 0.89 11.06 9.53
N SER A 192 0.26 10.82 8.39
CA SER A 192 0.96 10.43 7.15
C SER A 192 1.71 11.62 6.55
N ALA A 193 1.12 12.81 6.58
CA ALA A 193 1.80 14.04 6.17
C ALA A 193 3.04 14.30 7.05
N LEU A 194 2.92 14.13 8.37
CA LEU A 194 4.02 14.29 9.32
C LEU A 194 5.11 13.23 9.12
N ALA A 195 4.73 11.96 8.95
CA ALA A 195 5.67 10.86 8.72
C ALA A 195 6.43 11.00 7.40
N GLY A 196 5.76 11.42 6.32
CA GLY A 196 6.41 11.73 5.05
C GLY A 196 7.35 12.93 5.14
N THR A 197 6.94 13.97 5.87
CA THR A 197 7.78 15.15 6.15
C THR A 197 9.03 14.76 6.93
N ALA A 198 8.88 13.95 7.99
CA ALA A 198 9.99 13.45 8.79
C ALA A 198 10.97 12.60 7.96
N GLY A 199 10.46 11.69 7.12
CA GLY A 199 11.27 10.89 6.19
C GLY A 199 12.08 11.75 5.23
N TYR A 200 11.46 12.77 4.63
CA TYR A 200 12.15 13.72 3.77
C TYR A 200 13.26 14.48 4.51
N LEU A 201 12.98 14.99 5.71
CA LEU A 201 13.96 15.71 6.52
C LEU A 201 15.12 14.80 6.96
N ALA A 202 14.83 13.54 7.29
CA ALA A 202 15.84 12.55 7.61
C ALA A 202 16.80 12.32 6.42
N VAL A 203 16.27 12.14 5.21
CA VAL A 203 17.08 12.03 3.99
C VAL A 203 17.90 13.28 3.74
N ARG A 204 17.31 14.47 3.88
CA ARG A 204 18.01 15.74 3.70
C ARG A 204 19.17 15.91 4.70
N ARG A 205 19.03 15.37 5.92
CA ARG A 205 20.03 15.52 6.99
C ARG A 205 21.11 14.43 7.01
N PHE A 206 20.78 13.21 6.60
CA PHE A 206 21.63 12.02 6.76
C PHE A 206 21.87 11.25 5.45
N GLY A 207 21.12 11.53 4.39
CA GLY A 207 21.16 10.80 3.12
C GLY A 207 22.19 11.33 2.13
N GLY A 208 23.43 11.59 2.56
CA GLY A 208 24.53 12.11 1.71
C GLY A 208 24.65 11.47 0.32
#